data_AF-A0A5M3WC69-F1
#
_entry.id   AF-A0A5M3WC69-F1
#
_cell.length_a   1.000
_cell.length_b   1.000
_cell.length_c   1.000
_cell.angle_alpha   90.00
_cell.angle_beta   90.00
_cell.angle_gamma   90.00
#
_symmetry.space_group_name_H-M   'P 1'
#
loop_
_entity.id
_entity.type
_entity.pdbx_description
1 polymer ?
#
loop_
_entity_poly.entity_id
_entity_poly.type
_entity_poly.pdbx_seq_one_letter_code
_entity_poly.pdbx_strand_id
1 'polypeptide(L)'
;MTNAPVLVEEKLTIYSPDQARREMTRLDQGYSDLAVLRDAIPSLLGVGIDEAAVQEPVGFGATWNLKEPYLAADAHEGDRAVKTIESSLICNSYNTGSEHVGVFATVMKPDVGDEKVDLFVLRTSDFIIEGVKEYIPDSTNHGRLAVRDGWWDALVGCLGRSCGGVCLSAALTCPKINWAAFLVCLAGRCGLCVVKCGACATCDCTWWCRPVVGCCNG
;
A
#
# COMPACT_ATOMS: atom_id res chain seq x y z
N MET A 1 13.43 24.48 4.12
CA MET A 1 13.20 24.50 5.58
C MET A 1 13.10 23.06 6.02
N THR A 2 14.10 22.57 6.75
CA THR A 2 14.12 21.22 7.34
C THR A 2 13.20 21.23 8.54
N ASN A 3 11.97 20.76 8.37
CA ASN A 3 11.10 20.45 9.52
C ASN A 3 11.79 19.33 10.29
N ALA A 4 12.23 19.63 11.51
CA ALA A 4 12.78 18.63 12.40
C ALA A 4 11.76 17.47 12.55
N PRO A 5 12.22 16.21 12.63
CA PRO A 5 11.32 15.08 12.80
C PRO A 5 10.51 15.28 14.08
N VAL A 6 9.20 15.45 13.94
CA VAL A 6 8.25 15.39 15.05
C VAL A 6 8.38 13.98 15.60
N LEU A 7 9.00 13.80 16.76
CA LEU A 7 9.25 12.46 17.31
C LEU A 7 7.89 11.73 17.43
N VAL A 8 7.72 10.65 16.67
CA VAL A 8 6.45 9.94 16.51
C VAL A 8 6.44 8.72 17.44
N GLU A 9 5.36 8.49 18.18
CA GLU A 9 5.11 7.14 18.71
C GLU A 9 4.53 6.30 17.57
N GLU A 10 5.29 5.31 17.11
CA GLU A 10 4.92 4.48 15.97
C GLU A 10 4.55 3.07 16.44
N LYS A 11 3.41 2.55 15.96
CA LYS A 11 2.94 1.20 16.26
C LYS A 11 2.63 0.44 14.98
N LEU A 12 3.35 -0.65 14.75
CA LEU A 12 3.02 -1.64 13.70
C LEU A 12 1.89 -2.55 14.19
N THR A 13 0.95 -2.82 13.31
CA THR A 13 -0.11 -3.83 13.49
C THR A 13 -0.04 -4.82 12.34
N ILE A 14 0.03 -6.11 12.65
CA ILE A 14 -0.12 -7.17 11.65
C ILE A 14 -1.58 -7.64 11.72
N TYR A 15 -2.27 -7.62 10.60
CA TYR A 15 -3.67 -8.05 10.55
C TYR A 15 -3.74 -9.57 10.53
N SER A 16 -4.63 -10.14 11.34
CA SER A 16 -5.07 -11.51 11.11
C SER A 16 -5.78 -11.62 9.75
N PRO A 17 -5.88 -12.82 9.16
CA PRO A 17 -6.64 -13.02 7.93
C PRO A 17 -8.07 -12.47 7.99
N ASP A 18 -8.75 -12.63 9.14
CA ASP A 18 -10.09 -12.08 9.35
C ASP A 18 -10.12 -10.55 9.41
N GLN A 19 -9.11 -9.92 10.02
CA GLN A 19 -8.99 -8.45 10.03
C GLN A 19 -8.76 -7.92 8.62
N ALA A 20 -7.83 -8.52 7.88
CA ALA A 20 -7.54 -8.14 6.49
C ALA A 20 -8.78 -8.34 5.59
N ARG A 21 -9.52 -9.44 5.77
CA ARG A 21 -10.76 -9.70 5.04
C ARG A 21 -11.85 -8.68 5.34
N ARG A 22 -12.07 -8.34 6.62
CA ARG A 22 -13.06 -7.31 7.00
C ARG A 22 -12.72 -5.95 6.41
N GLU A 23 -11.45 -5.57 6.42
CA GLU A 23 -11.03 -4.30 5.84
C GLU A 23 -11.21 -4.29 4.31
N MET A 24 -10.86 -5.38 3.65
CA MET A 24 -11.08 -5.56 2.23
C MET A 24 -12.58 -5.57 1.85
N THR A 25 -13.46 -6.10 2.71
CA THR A 25 -14.93 -5.99 2.55
C THR A 25 -15.42 -4.56 2.76
N ARG A 26 -14.91 -3.83 3.76
CA ARG A 26 -15.26 -2.43 3.98
C ARG A 26 -14.92 -1.59 2.75
N LEU A 27 -13.72 -1.78 2.21
CA LEU A 27 -13.27 -1.08 1.01
C LEU A 27 -14.13 -1.41 -0.21
N ASP A 28 -14.53 -2.67 -0.36
CA ASP A 28 -15.43 -3.10 -1.45
C ASP A 28 -16.79 -2.41 -1.42
N GLN A 29 -17.32 -2.16 -0.21
CA GLN A 29 -18.59 -1.45 -0.02
C GLN A 29 -18.46 0.05 -0.27
N GLY A 30 -17.28 0.63 -0.03
CA GLY A 30 -17.04 2.07 -0.14
C GLY A 30 -16.49 2.53 -1.49
N TYR A 31 -15.81 1.65 -2.23
CA TYR A 31 -15.02 1.99 -3.42
C TYR A 31 -15.30 1.00 -4.55
N SER A 32 -16.15 1.41 -5.51
CA SER A 32 -16.54 0.59 -6.67
C SER A 32 -15.36 0.13 -7.53
N ASP A 33 -14.26 0.88 -7.49
CA ASP A 33 -13.00 0.58 -8.17
C ASP A 33 -12.43 -0.78 -7.78
N LEU A 34 -12.66 -1.23 -6.54
CA LEU A 34 -12.17 -2.53 -6.09
C LEU A 34 -12.86 -3.69 -6.83
N ALA A 35 -14.15 -3.54 -7.15
CA ALA A 35 -14.88 -4.52 -7.95
C ALA A 35 -14.30 -4.60 -9.38
N VAL A 36 -14.05 -3.44 -10.00
CA VAL A 36 -13.42 -3.37 -11.34
C VAL A 36 -12.07 -4.07 -11.36
N LEU A 37 -11.23 -3.83 -10.34
CA LEU A 37 -9.92 -4.49 -10.22
C LEU A 37 -10.05 -6.01 -10.07
N ARG A 38 -11.02 -6.49 -9.29
CA ARG A 38 -11.25 -7.93 -9.07
C ARG A 38 -11.77 -8.64 -10.32
N ASP A 39 -12.71 -8.02 -11.02
CA ASP A 39 -13.30 -8.58 -12.24
C ASP A 39 -12.27 -8.72 -13.38
N ALA A 40 -11.19 -7.92 -13.33
CA ALA A 40 -10.10 -7.99 -14.29
C ALA A 40 -9.07 -9.12 -14.02
N ILE A 41 -9.09 -9.73 -12.83
CA ILE A 41 -8.08 -10.74 -12.43
C ILE A 41 -8.02 -11.93 -13.40
N PRO A 42 -9.14 -12.56 -13.83
CA PRO A 42 -9.07 -13.69 -14.76
C PRO A 42 -8.35 -13.33 -16.07
N SER A 43 -8.59 -12.11 -16.58
CA SER A 43 -7.92 -11.61 -17.79
C SER A 43 -6.42 -11.39 -17.59
N LEU A 44 -6.01 -10.95 -16.39
CA LEU A 44 -4.60 -10.76 -16.05
C LEU A 44 -3.86 -12.09 -15.83
N LEU A 45 -4.55 -13.09 -15.28
CA LEU A 45 -4.01 -14.43 -15.05
C LEU A 45 -4.04 -15.30 -16.32
N GLY A 46 -4.90 -14.98 -17.29
CA GLY A 46 -5.12 -15.78 -18.49
C GLY A 46 -5.97 -17.03 -18.30
N VAL A 47 -6.60 -17.18 -17.13
CA VAL A 47 -7.41 -18.35 -16.73
C VAL A 47 -8.61 -17.92 -15.86
N GLY A 48 -9.56 -18.83 -15.63
CA GLY A 48 -10.66 -18.63 -14.68
C GLY A 48 -10.17 -18.46 -13.24
N ILE A 49 -10.96 -17.77 -12.41
CA ILE A 49 -10.60 -17.55 -10.99
C ILE A 49 -10.61 -18.83 -10.17
N ASP A 50 -11.40 -19.81 -10.58
CA ASP A 50 -11.50 -21.16 -10.02
C ASP A 50 -10.26 -22.02 -10.31
N GLU A 51 -9.50 -21.68 -11.34
CA GLU A 51 -8.23 -22.30 -11.68
C GLU A 51 -7.04 -21.62 -10.97
N ALA A 52 -7.24 -20.43 -10.39
CA ALA A 52 -6.23 -19.69 -9.68
C ALA A 52 -6.11 -20.14 -8.22
N ALA A 53 -4.88 -20.28 -7.72
CA ALA A 53 -4.65 -20.44 -6.30
C ALA A 53 -4.88 -19.09 -5.59
N VAL A 54 -6.00 -18.98 -4.89
CA VAL A 54 -6.36 -17.79 -4.09
C VAL A 54 -5.79 -17.94 -2.68
N GLN A 55 -5.00 -16.96 -2.26
CA GLN A 55 -4.43 -16.94 -0.91
C GLN A 55 -5.30 -16.15 0.06
N GLU A 56 -5.16 -16.43 1.35
CA GLU A 56 -5.76 -15.58 2.37
C GLU A 56 -5.24 -14.13 2.27
N PRO A 57 -6.10 -13.14 2.54
CA PRO A 57 -5.68 -11.75 2.53
C PRO A 57 -4.64 -11.51 3.62
N VAL A 58 -3.60 -10.74 3.28
CA VAL A 58 -2.62 -10.26 4.25
C VAL A 58 -2.76 -8.76 4.41
N GLY A 59 -2.52 -8.26 5.61
CA GLY A 59 -2.61 -6.84 5.89
C GLY A 59 -1.62 -6.39 6.95
N PHE A 60 -1.13 -5.18 6.79
CA PHE A 60 -0.26 -4.50 7.74
C PHE A 60 -0.82 -3.10 7.97
N GLY A 61 -0.79 -2.63 9.20
CA GLY A 61 -1.18 -1.28 9.54
C GLY A 61 -0.14 -0.58 10.39
N ALA A 62 -0.15 0.73 10.37
CA ALA A 62 0.67 1.55 11.25
C ALA A 62 -0.18 2.66 11.85
N THR A 63 0.05 2.96 13.12
CA THR A 63 -0.48 4.15 13.78
C THR A 63 0.69 5.02 14.20
N TRP A 64 0.57 6.31 13.93
CA TRP A 64 1.56 7.33 14.24
C TRP A 64 0.90 8.41 15.09
N ASN A 65 1.35 8.57 16.33
CA ASN A 65 0.93 9.67 17.19
C ASN A 65 1.99 10.77 17.17
N LEU A 66 1.58 11.95 16.72
CA LEU A 66 2.42 13.13 16.66
C LEU A 66 2.56 13.72 18.06
N LYS A 67 3.80 13.99 18.49
CA LYS A 67 4.05 14.70 19.75
C LYS A 67 3.48 16.11 19.77
N GLU A 68 3.48 16.77 18.63
CA GLU A 68 2.91 18.09 18.44
C GLU A 68 1.86 18.01 17.32
N PRO A 69 0.65 18.56 17.53
CA PRO A 69 -0.34 18.60 16.47
C PRO A 69 0.19 19.32 15.23
N TYR A 70 0.01 18.73 14.06
CA TYR A 70 0.48 19.28 12.80
C TYR A 70 -0.65 20.00 12.07
N LEU A 71 -0.40 21.25 11.66
CA LEU A 71 -1.33 22.07 10.88
C LEU A 71 -0.80 22.24 9.45
N ALA A 72 -1.72 22.39 8.50
CA ALA A 72 -1.36 22.76 7.14
C ALA A 72 -0.68 24.13 7.14
N ALA A 73 0.24 24.36 6.19
CA ALA A 73 0.98 25.62 6.13
C ALA A 73 0.08 26.84 5.81
N ASP A 74 -1.06 26.58 5.17
CA ASP A 74 -2.11 27.51 4.79
C ASP A 74 -3.31 27.48 5.75
N ALA A 75 -3.19 26.82 6.91
CA ALA A 75 -4.28 26.73 7.88
C ALA A 75 -4.73 28.11 8.39
N HIS A 76 -6.04 28.27 8.53
CA HIS A 76 -6.71 29.44 9.07
C HIS A 76 -7.09 29.24 10.55
N GLU A 77 -7.50 30.33 11.20
CA GLU A 77 -8.01 30.27 12.57
C GLU A 77 -9.24 29.36 12.65
N GLY A 78 -9.20 28.38 13.56
CA GLY A 78 -10.25 27.37 13.73
C GLY A 78 -9.98 26.03 13.02
N ASP A 79 -8.96 25.96 12.17
CA ASP A 79 -8.60 24.70 11.52
C ASP A 79 -8.09 23.67 12.53
N ARG A 80 -8.44 22.41 12.28
CA ARG A 80 -8.07 21.30 13.15
C ARG A 80 -6.71 20.74 12.76
N ALA A 81 -5.83 20.65 13.75
CA ALA A 81 -4.52 20.02 13.62
C ALA A 81 -4.63 18.49 13.65
N VAL A 82 -3.84 17.81 12.82
CA VAL A 82 -3.69 16.35 12.83
C VAL A 82 -2.83 15.94 14.02
N LYS A 83 -3.25 14.90 14.73
CA LYS A 83 -2.52 14.33 15.88
C LYS A 83 -2.19 12.87 15.70
N THR A 84 -3.04 12.15 14.99
CA THR A 84 -2.87 10.72 14.74
C THR A 84 -3.08 10.44 13.28
N ILE A 85 -2.19 9.63 12.71
CA ILE A 85 -2.33 9.13 11.35
C ILE A 85 -2.27 7.61 11.42
N GLU A 86 -3.23 6.98 10.75
CA GLU A 86 -3.26 5.55 10.54
C GLU A 86 -2.97 5.25 9.08
N SER A 87 -2.33 4.11 8.83
CA SER A 87 -2.22 3.55 7.50
C SER A 87 -2.48 2.06 7.52
N SER A 88 -2.87 1.55 6.36
CA SER A 88 -2.91 0.12 6.11
C SER A 88 -2.50 -0.20 4.67
N LEU A 89 -1.88 -1.36 4.51
CA LEU A 89 -1.57 -2.01 3.24
C LEU A 89 -2.17 -3.41 3.30
N ILE A 90 -3.17 -3.68 2.47
CA ILE A 90 -3.86 -4.96 2.39
C ILE A 90 -3.69 -5.53 0.98
N CYS A 91 -3.50 -6.85 0.88
CA CYS A 91 -3.31 -7.54 -0.38
C CYS A 91 -4.12 -8.84 -0.43
N ASN A 92 -4.91 -9.02 -1.49
CA ASN A 92 -5.41 -10.33 -1.91
C ASN A 92 -4.49 -10.87 -3.00
N SER A 93 -4.00 -12.11 -2.86
CA SER A 93 -3.05 -12.69 -3.81
C SER A 93 -3.67 -13.85 -4.58
N TYR A 94 -3.37 -13.88 -5.88
CA TYR A 94 -3.81 -14.88 -6.86
C TYR A 94 -2.60 -15.35 -7.65
N ASN A 95 -2.50 -16.65 -7.93
CA ASN A 95 -1.39 -17.17 -8.73
C ASN A 95 -1.78 -18.39 -9.58
N THR A 96 -1.13 -18.53 -10.73
CA THR A 96 -1.33 -19.64 -11.70
C THR A 96 -0.04 -20.41 -12.00
N GLY A 97 0.92 -20.34 -11.08
CA GLY A 97 2.25 -20.95 -11.24
C GLY A 97 3.20 -20.10 -12.08
N SER A 98 2.72 -19.49 -13.17
CA SER A 98 3.51 -18.60 -14.05
C SER A 98 3.13 -17.12 -13.97
N GLU A 99 2.06 -16.78 -13.24
CA GLU A 99 1.63 -15.40 -13.04
C GLU A 99 1.25 -15.20 -11.57
N HIS A 100 1.62 -14.03 -11.05
CA HIS A 100 1.33 -13.58 -9.69
C HIS A 100 0.62 -12.24 -9.76
N VAL A 101 -0.64 -12.23 -9.36
CA VAL A 101 -1.48 -11.03 -9.33
C VAL A 101 -1.86 -10.73 -7.90
N GLY A 102 -1.62 -9.51 -7.46
CA GLY A 102 -2.06 -9.02 -6.16
C GLY A 102 -3.00 -7.85 -6.35
N VAL A 103 -4.15 -7.88 -5.69
CA VAL A 103 -5.06 -6.72 -5.59
C VAL A 103 -4.74 -6.03 -4.27
N PHE A 104 -4.30 -4.80 -4.37
CA PHE A 104 -3.78 -4.01 -3.27
C PHE A 104 -4.75 -2.89 -2.92
N ALA A 105 -4.84 -2.66 -1.61
CA ALA A 105 -5.42 -1.44 -1.07
C ALA A 105 -4.43 -0.82 -0.10
N THR A 106 -4.17 0.46 -0.29
CA THR A 106 -3.46 1.27 0.67
C THR A 106 -4.37 2.36 1.17
N VAL A 107 -4.47 2.46 2.49
CA VAL A 107 -5.33 3.43 3.16
C VAL A 107 -4.46 4.32 4.01
N MET A 108 -4.71 5.63 3.96
CA MET A 108 -4.11 6.62 4.82
C MET A 108 -5.24 7.43 5.45
N LYS A 109 -5.30 7.45 6.79
CA LYS A 109 -6.41 8.06 7.52
C LYS A 109 -5.88 8.95 8.65
N PRO A 110 -5.99 10.27 8.53
CA PRO A 110 -5.73 11.17 9.64
C PRO A 110 -6.93 11.18 10.62
N ASP A 111 -6.69 11.60 11.86
CA ASP A 111 -7.77 11.84 12.84
C ASP A 111 -8.67 13.02 12.46
N VAL A 112 -8.16 13.93 11.62
CA VAL A 112 -8.91 15.03 11.00
C VAL A 112 -8.55 15.16 9.51
N GLY A 113 -9.57 15.31 8.67
CA GLY A 113 -9.43 15.36 7.21
C GLY A 113 -9.96 14.08 6.54
N ASP A 114 -9.79 14.01 5.23
CA ASP A 114 -10.32 12.90 4.43
C ASP A 114 -9.36 11.70 4.40
N GLU A 115 -9.94 10.50 4.49
CA GLU A 115 -9.24 9.25 4.20
C GLU A 115 -8.79 9.25 2.74
N LYS A 116 -7.54 8.85 2.50
CA LYS A 116 -7.02 8.55 1.18
C LYS A 116 -6.95 7.06 0.99
N VAL A 117 -7.51 6.58 -0.11
CA VAL A 117 -7.44 5.18 -0.51
C VAL A 117 -6.84 5.13 -1.91
N ASP A 118 -5.80 4.32 -2.06
CA ASP A 118 -5.25 3.96 -3.36
C ASP A 118 -5.40 2.46 -3.58
N LEU A 119 -6.13 2.11 -4.65
CA LEU A 119 -6.49 0.76 -5.06
C LEU A 119 -5.81 0.45 -6.39
N PHE A 120 -5.08 -0.65 -6.44
CA PHE A 120 -4.34 -1.02 -7.64
C PHE A 120 -4.08 -2.52 -7.69
N VAL A 121 -3.63 -3.00 -8.84
CA VAL A 121 -3.18 -4.37 -9.04
C VAL A 121 -1.72 -4.38 -9.40
N LEU A 122 -0.94 -5.28 -8.79
CA LEU A 122 0.41 -5.60 -9.24
C LEU A 122 0.42 -6.97 -9.88
N ARG A 123 1.01 -7.08 -11.08
CA ARG A 123 1.19 -8.33 -11.81
C ARG A 123 2.67 -8.56 -12.11
N THR A 124 3.12 -9.80 -12.01
CA THR A 124 4.46 -10.24 -12.42
C THR A 124 4.43 -11.73 -12.79
N SER A 125 5.29 -12.16 -13.72
CA SER A 125 5.36 -13.56 -14.15
C SER A 125 6.37 -14.38 -13.34
N ASP A 126 7.52 -13.80 -12.97
CA ASP A 126 8.60 -14.57 -12.32
C ASP A 126 9.45 -13.75 -11.32
N PHE A 127 9.44 -12.42 -11.45
CA PHE A 127 10.28 -11.53 -10.65
C PHE A 127 9.39 -10.48 -9.97
N ILE A 128 9.04 -10.71 -8.71
CA ILE A 128 8.27 -9.75 -7.90
C ILE A 128 8.96 -8.38 -7.76
N ILE A 129 10.23 -8.24 -8.16
CA ILE A 129 10.92 -6.94 -8.17
C ILE A 129 11.05 -6.33 -9.55
N GLU A 130 11.39 -7.11 -10.56
CA GLU A 130 11.64 -6.63 -11.91
C GLU A 130 10.48 -7.01 -12.83
N GLY A 131 9.97 -6.07 -13.62
CA GLY A 131 8.85 -6.35 -14.52
C GLY A 131 7.49 -6.45 -13.82
N VAL A 132 7.37 -5.90 -12.61
CA VAL A 132 6.07 -5.64 -11.98
C VAL A 132 5.33 -4.63 -12.84
N LYS A 133 4.14 -5.00 -13.28
CA LYS A 133 3.20 -4.12 -13.96
C LYS A 133 2.13 -3.72 -12.98
N GLU A 134 1.87 -2.42 -12.91
CA GLU A 134 0.88 -1.84 -12.04
C GLU A 134 -0.34 -1.37 -12.85
N TYR A 135 -1.52 -1.62 -12.31
CA TYR A 135 -2.78 -1.33 -12.99
C TYR A 135 -3.77 -0.67 -12.05
N ILE A 136 -4.54 0.26 -12.60
CA ILE A 136 -5.67 0.93 -11.94
C ILE A 136 -6.92 0.84 -12.82
N PRO A 137 -8.13 1.08 -12.28
CA PRO A 137 -9.30 1.29 -13.12
C PRO A 137 -9.07 2.43 -14.12
N ASP A 138 -9.42 2.20 -15.38
CA ASP A 138 -9.37 3.23 -16.42
C ASP A 138 -10.52 4.23 -16.21
N SER A 139 -10.17 5.47 -15.90
CA SER A 139 -11.14 6.57 -15.69
C SER A 139 -11.88 6.99 -16.97
N THR A 140 -11.37 6.60 -18.14
CA THR A 140 -11.96 6.91 -19.45
C THR A 140 -12.77 5.76 -20.04
N ASN A 141 -12.44 4.51 -19.68
CA ASN A 141 -13.15 3.31 -20.12
C ASN A 141 -13.54 2.44 -18.92
N HIS A 142 -14.73 2.71 -18.37
CA HIS A 142 -15.27 1.94 -17.26
C HIS A 142 -15.22 0.43 -17.54
N GLY A 143 -14.69 -0.33 -16.57
CA GLY A 143 -14.53 -1.79 -16.67
C GLY A 143 -13.22 -2.25 -17.33
N ARG A 144 -12.34 -1.33 -17.74
CA ARG A 144 -10.98 -1.65 -18.20
C ARG A 144 -9.94 -1.23 -17.17
N LEU A 145 -8.75 -1.82 -17.29
CA LEU A 145 -7.58 -1.41 -16.54
C LEU A 145 -6.68 -0.52 -17.40
N ALA A 146 -6.18 0.55 -16.80
CA ALA A 146 -5.09 1.34 -17.33
C ALA A 146 -3.79 0.93 -16.64
N VAL A 147 -2.68 0.92 -17.40
CA VAL A 147 -1.35 0.76 -16.81
C VAL A 147 -1.02 2.05 -16.05
N ARG A 148 -0.55 1.90 -14.82
CA ARG A 148 0.00 2.98 -14.01
C ARG A 148 1.44 2.61 -13.68
N ASP A 149 2.31 3.60 -13.59
CA ASP A 149 3.65 3.44 -13.06
C ASP A 149 3.81 4.35 -11.84
N GLY A 150 4.62 3.93 -10.87
CA GLY A 150 5.13 4.82 -9.82
C GLY A 150 4.89 4.37 -8.39
N TRP A 151 3.79 3.68 -8.04
CA TRP A 151 3.59 3.29 -6.63
C TRP A 151 4.60 2.22 -6.21
N TRP A 152 4.75 1.16 -7.00
CA TRP A 152 5.72 0.10 -6.73
C TRP A 152 7.16 0.62 -6.69
N ASP A 153 7.52 1.44 -7.67
CA ASP A 153 8.87 2.05 -7.75
C ASP A 153 9.13 2.99 -6.57
N ALA A 154 8.13 3.78 -6.15
CA ALA A 154 8.23 4.63 -4.97
C ALA A 154 8.43 3.80 -3.69
N LEU A 155 7.72 2.68 -3.54
CA LEU A 155 7.90 1.77 -2.42
C LEU A 155 9.31 1.18 -2.39
N VAL A 156 9.78 0.58 -3.49
CA VAL A 156 11.11 -0.04 -3.56
C VAL A 156 12.21 1.00 -3.38
N GLY A 157 12.07 2.16 -4.02
CA GLY A 157 12.98 3.29 -3.87
C GLY A 157 13.02 3.82 -2.43
N CYS A 158 11.87 3.89 -1.74
CA CYS A 158 11.81 4.24 -0.33
C CYS A 158 12.49 3.19 0.56
N LEU A 159 12.26 1.90 0.32
CA LEU A 159 12.92 0.84 1.08
C LEU A 159 14.44 0.90 0.94
N GLY A 160 14.95 1.16 -0.26
CA GLY A 160 16.39 1.32 -0.50
C GLY A 160 16.99 2.57 0.15
N ARG A 161 16.31 3.72 0.04
CA ARG A 161 16.83 5.01 0.54
C ARG A 161 16.67 5.17 2.05
N SER A 162 15.50 4.83 2.60
CA SER A 162 15.09 5.20 3.96
C SER A 162 15.20 4.05 4.96
N CYS A 163 15.07 2.80 4.50
CA CYS A 163 15.07 1.62 5.37
C CYS A 163 16.40 0.83 5.32
N GLY A 164 17.31 1.24 4.42
CA GLY A 164 18.64 0.69 4.29
C GLY A 164 18.70 -0.66 3.56
N GLY A 165 19.93 -1.17 3.41
CA GLY A 165 20.22 -2.35 2.59
C GLY A 165 19.56 -3.65 3.07
N VAL A 166 19.21 -3.77 4.35
CA VAL A 166 18.51 -4.95 4.89
C VAL A 166 17.13 -5.12 4.26
N CYS A 167 16.39 -4.02 4.09
CA CYS A 167 15.07 -4.06 3.48
C CYS A 167 15.09 -4.32 1.99
N LEU A 168 16.05 -3.70 1.29
CA LEU A 168 16.27 -3.98 -0.12
C LEU A 168 16.69 -5.44 -0.34
N SER A 169 17.59 -5.96 0.49
CA SER A 169 18.01 -7.37 0.46
C SER A 169 16.85 -8.32 0.80
N ALA A 170 15.99 -7.95 1.75
CA ALA A 170 14.77 -8.71 2.05
C ALA A 170 13.85 -8.77 0.83
N ALA A 171 13.61 -7.64 0.16
CA ALA A 171 12.83 -7.62 -1.07
C ALA A 171 13.43 -8.58 -2.12
N LEU A 172 14.75 -8.61 -2.28
CA LEU A 172 15.40 -9.51 -3.25
C LEU A 172 15.35 -10.99 -2.85
N THR A 173 15.39 -11.31 -1.55
CA THR A 173 15.55 -12.69 -1.04
C THR A 173 14.26 -13.33 -0.54
N CYS A 174 13.20 -12.56 -0.32
CA CYS A 174 11.91 -13.11 0.12
C CYS A 174 11.30 -14.04 -0.94
N PRO A 175 10.51 -15.05 -0.51
CA PRO A 175 9.87 -15.99 -1.42
C PRO A 175 8.97 -15.27 -2.42
N LYS A 176 9.11 -15.60 -3.71
CA LYS A 176 8.35 -15.01 -4.82
C LYS A 176 7.20 -15.90 -5.29
N ILE A 177 6.68 -16.74 -4.39
CA ILE A 177 5.66 -17.75 -4.71
C ILE A 177 4.29 -17.09 -4.96
N ASN A 178 4.00 -16.02 -4.22
CA ASN A 178 2.83 -15.16 -4.39
C ASN A 178 3.05 -13.86 -3.60
N TRP A 179 2.20 -12.85 -3.85
CA TRP A 179 2.31 -11.54 -3.21
C TRP A 179 2.12 -11.61 -1.69
N ALA A 180 1.19 -12.44 -1.21
CA ALA A 180 0.93 -12.56 0.22
C ALA A 180 2.17 -13.06 0.99
N ALA A 181 2.77 -14.15 0.54
CA ALA A 181 3.99 -14.72 1.12
C ALA A 181 5.18 -13.76 1.02
N PHE A 182 5.31 -13.07 -0.13
CA PHE A 182 6.33 -12.05 -0.33
C PHE A 182 6.20 -10.92 0.69
N LEU A 183 5.01 -10.33 0.83
CA LEU A 183 4.77 -9.21 1.74
C LEU A 183 4.93 -9.60 3.21
N VAL A 184 4.48 -10.80 3.61
CA VAL A 184 4.68 -11.31 4.98
C VAL A 184 6.17 -11.44 5.28
N CYS A 185 6.96 -12.00 4.36
CA CYS A 185 8.41 -12.07 4.53
C CYS A 185 9.05 -10.68 4.59
N LEU A 186 8.65 -9.77 3.69
CA LEU A 186 9.19 -8.42 3.62
C LEU A 186 8.87 -7.65 4.91
N ALA A 187 7.61 -7.68 5.36
CA ALA A 187 7.19 -7.07 6.61
C ALA A 187 7.85 -7.72 7.84
N GLY A 188 8.10 -9.03 7.83
CA GLY A 188 8.84 -9.70 8.90
C GLY A 188 10.29 -9.19 9.04
N ARG A 189 10.92 -8.82 7.92
CA ARG A 189 12.32 -8.31 7.91
C ARG A 189 12.43 -6.80 8.05
N CYS A 190 11.46 -6.07 7.52
CA CYS A 190 11.45 -4.60 7.50
C CYS A 190 10.56 -3.96 8.56
N GLY A 191 9.64 -4.73 9.15
CA GLY A 191 8.66 -4.24 10.11
C GLY A 191 7.88 -3.06 9.56
N LEU A 192 7.86 -1.99 10.37
CA LEU A 192 7.15 -0.75 10.09
C LEU A 192 7.58 -0.07 8.79
N CYS A 193 8.80 -0.32 8.33
CA CYS A 193 9.37 0.36 7.18
C CYS A 193 8.61 0.08 5.87
N VAL A 194 8.05 -1.13 5.70
CA VAL A 194 7.21 -1.47 4.53
C VAL A 194 5.94 -0.62 4.52
N VAL A 195 5.28 -0.54 5.68
CA VAL A 195 4.02 0.20 5.83
C VAL A 195 4.27 1.70 5.64
N LYS A 196 5.36 2.22 6.20
CA LYS A 196 5.78 3.61 6.05
C LYS A 196 6.11 3.98 4.59
N CYS A 197 6.81 3.11 3.87
CA CYS A 197 7.12 3.32 2.45
C CYS A 197 5.89 3.17 1.55
N GLY A 198 5.01 2.21 1.83
CA GLY A 198 3.72 2.10 1.13
C GLY A 198 2.86 3.35 1.36
N ALA A 199 2.73 3.79 2.60
CA ALA A 199 2.06 5.03 2.96
C ALA A 199 2.65 6.27 2.27
N CYS A 200 3.98 6.34 2.16
CA CYS A 200 4.67 7.41 1.46
C CYS A 200 4.40 7.40 -0.07
N ALA A 201 4.34 6.22 -0.69
CA ALA A 201 3.96 6.05 -2.09
C ALA A 201 2.49 6.44 -2.34
N THR A 202 1.59 6.07 -1.42
CA THR A 202 0.15 6.39 -1.49
C THR A 202 -0.15 7.87 -1.27
N CYS A 203 0.57 8.51 -0.35
CA CYS A 203 0.13 9.82 0.12
C CYS A 203 0.51 11.00 -0.79
N ASP A 204 1.38 10.78 -1.77
CA ASP A 204 1.76 11.76 -2.80
C ASP A 204 2.03 13.16 -2.22
N CYS A 205 2.87 13.23 -1.19
CA CYS A 205 3.28 14.50 -0.55
C CYS A 205 2.18 15.35 0.08
N THR A 206 1.01 14.79 0.39
CA THR A 206 -0.06 15.51 1.11
C THR A 206 0.46 16.08 2.44
N TRP A 207 -0.01 17.29 2.80
CA TRP A 207 0.53 18.05 3.93
C TRP A 207 0.62 17.23 5.23
N TRP A 208 -0.45 16.53 5.62
CA TRP A 208 -0.49 15.76 6.86
C TRP A 208 0.38 14.49 6.85
N CYS A 209 0.72 13.95 5.68
CA CYS A 209 1.62 12.79 5.58
C CYS A 209 3.09 13.13 5.74
N ARG A 210 3.50 14.33 5.28
CA ARG A 210 4.89 14.77 5.31
C ARG A 210 5.59 14.59 6.67
N PRO A 211 4.99 14.98 7.82
CA PRO A 211 5.66 14.82 9.11
C PRO A 211 5.91 13.36 9.51
N VAL A 212 5.16 12.41 8.96
CA VAL A 212 5.23 11.00 9.35
C VAL A 212 6.01 10.18 8.34
N VAL A 213 5.58 10.19 7.08
CA VAL A 213 6.07 9.28 6.03
C VAL A 213 6.93 10.00 5.00
N GLY A 214 6.98 11.33 5.02
CA GLY A 214 7.76 12.13 4.09
C GLY A 214 7.13 12.23 2.70
N CYS A 215 7.99 12.30 1.69
CA CYS A 215 7.65 12.49 0.28
C CYS A 215 8.47 11.51 -0.56
N CYS A 216 7.80 10.56 -1.23
CA CYS A 216 8.50 9.55 -2.02
C CYS A 216 8.77 9.97 -3.47
N ASN A 217 7.94 10.87 -4.00
CA ASN A 217 7.97 11.35 -5.39
C ASN A 217 8.59 12.76 -5.54
N GLY A 218 9.36 13.22 -4.55
CA GLY A 218 9.99 14.55 -4.51
C GLY A 218 11.42 14.59 -5.03
#